data_AF-A0AAE5GQA7-F1
#
_entry.id   AF-A0AAE5GQA7-F1
#
_cell.length_a   1.000
_cell.length_b   1.000
_cell.length_c   1.000
_cell.angle_alpha   90.00
_cell.angle_beta   90.00
_cell.angle_gamma   90.00
#
_symmetry.space_group_name_H-M   'P 1'
#
loop_
_entity.id
_entity.type
_entity.pdbx_description
1 polymer ?
#
loop_
_entity_poly.entity_id
_entity_poly.type
_entity_poly.pdbx_seq_one_letter_code
_entity_poly.pdbx_strand_id
1 'polypeptide(L)'
;MSLKLALNDLEEYQTLTGQEGPHIDDLSLSLKCFFVKSKWLDEQDKLRLKQRALAQLEQETRFCQTTYNYEAEDVISSLAGRLT
;
A
#
# COMPACT_ATOMS: atom_id res chain seq x y z
N MET A 1 13.34 -2.61 0.90
CA MET A 1 12.20 -3.47 1.30
C MET A 1 11.90 -4.47 0.19
N SER A 2 11.42 -5.68 0.51
CA SER A 2 10.98 -6.66 -0.50
C SER A 2 9.46 -6.62 -0.66
N LEU A 3 8.96 -6.99 -1.84
CA LEU A 3 7.52 -7.15 -2.10
C LEU A 3 6.83 -8.02 -1.04
N LYS A 4 7.52 -9.07 -0.58
CA LYS A 4 6.99 -9.99 0.43
C LYS A 4 6.63 -9.28 1.73
N LEU A 5 7.50 -8.38 2.22
CA LEU A 5 7.20 -7.63 3.43
C LEU A 5 5.98 -6.72 3.23
N ALA A 6 5.87 -6.09 2.06
CA ALA A 6 4.77 -5.16 1.79
C ALA A 6 3.42 -5.87 1.72
N LEU A 7 3.40 -7.09 1.18
CA LEU A 7 2.20 -7.92 1.13
C LEU A 7 1.84 -8.48 2.51
N ASN A 8 2.84 -8.81 3.36
CA ASN A 8 2.58 -9.21 4.74
C ASN A 8 1.97 -8.07 5.56
N ASP A 9 2.50 -6.85 5.45
CA ASP A 9 1.93 -5.68 6.13
C ASP A 9 0.49 -5.42 5.64
N LEU A 10 0.22 -5.62 4.35
CA LEU A 10 -1.13 -5.48 3.80
C LEU A 10 -2.09 -6.55 4.35
N GLU A 11 -1.63 -7.80 4.50
CA GLU A 11 -2.42 -8.89 5.09
C GLU A 11 -2.72 -8.65 6.59
N GLU A 12 -1.74 -8.12 7.32
CA GLU A 12 -1.93 -7.67 8.71
C GLU A 12 -2.96 -6.55 8.79
N TYR A 13 -2.86 -5.54 7.92
CA TYR A 13 -3.85 -4.47 7.81
C TYR A 13 -5.27 -5.00 7.55
N GLN A 14 -5.43 -5.95 6.62
CA GLN A 14 -6.73 -6.56 6.33
C GLN A 14 -7.27 -7.33 7.54
N THR A 15 -6.41 -8.04 8.27
CA THR A 15 -6.79 -8.76 9.49
C THR A 15 -7.31 -7.80 10.58
N LEU A 16 -6.68 -6.63 10.72
CA LEU A 16 -7.06 -5.63 11.72
C LEU A 16 -8.32 -4.83 11.37
N THR A 17 -8.61 -4.66 10.08
CA THR A 17 -9.70 -3.79 9.60
C THR A 17 -10.91 -4.56 9.08
N GLY A 18 -10.73 -5.81 8.68
CA GLY A 18 -11.72 -6.56 7.90
C GLY A 18 -11.96 -5.99 6.50
N GLN A 19 -11.13 -5.06 6.03
CA GLN A 19 -11.25 -4.47 4.70
C GLN A 19 -10.89 -5.50 3.63
N GLU A 20 -11.78 -5.62 2.65
CA GLU A 20 -11.64 -6.45 1.47
C GLU A 20 -12.24 -5.74 0.25
N GLY A 21 -11.91 -6.24 -0.94
CA GLY A 21 -12.52 -5.81 -2.20
C GLY A 21 -11.62 -4.91 -3.05
N PRO A 22 -12.20 -4.23 -4.06
CA PRO A 22 -11.43 -3.69 -5.18
C PRO A 22 -10.33 -2.68 -4.78
N HIS A 23 -10.54 -1.90 -3.73
CA HIS A 23 -9.56 -0.92 -3.26
C HIS A 23 -8.30 -1.59 -2.68
N ILE A 24 -8.46 -2.69 -1.94
CA ILE A 24 -7.35 -3.51 -1.43
C ILE A 24 -6.67 -4.28 -2.57
N ASP A 25 -7.44 -4.84 -3.51
CA ASP A 25 -6.90 -5.52 -4.68
C ASP A 25 -6.04 -4.58 -5.52
N ASP A 26 -6.54 -3.36 -5.75
CA ASP A 26 -5.83 -2.32 -6.48
C ASP A 26 -4.58 -1.82 -5.74
N LEU A 27 -4.62 -1.75 -4.40
CA LEU A 27 -3.44 -1.42 -3.60
C LEU A 27 -2.39 -2.53 -3.69
N SER A 28 -2.81 -3.79 -3.54
CA SER A 28 -1.96 -4.97 -3.72
C SER A 28 -1.28 -4.97 -5.10
N LEU A 29 -2.04 -4.66 -6.16
CA LEU A 29 -1.51 -4.54 -7.51
C LEU A 29 -0.49 -3.41 -7.63
N SER A 30 -0.79 -2.23 -7.11
CA SER A 30 0.15 -1.09 -7.14
C SER A 30 1.46 -1.42 -6.42
N LEU A 31 1.41 -2.09 -5.26
CA LEU A 31 2.60 -2.55 -4.56
C LEU A 31 3.40 -3.55 -5.41
N LYS A 32 2.73 -4.55 -6.00
CA LYS A 32 3.38 -5.52 -6.92
C LYS A 32 4.07 -4.80 -8.07
N CYS A 33 3.39 -3.85 -8.72
CA CYS A 33 3.93 -3.06 -9.81
C CYS A 33 5.12 -2.19 -9.38
N PHE A 34 5.07 -1.59 -8.20
CA PHE A 34 6.16 -0.78 -7.66
C PHE A 34 7.43 -1.62 -7.41
N PHE A 35 7.29 -2.81 -6.82
CA PHE A 35 8.45 -3.67 -6.53
C PHE A 35 8.93 -4.49 -7.73
N VAL A 36 8.13 -4.65 -8.79
CA VAL A 36 8.54 -5.31 -10.02
C VAL A 36 9.54 -4.44 -10.78
N LYS A 37 10.79 -4.92 -10.87
CA LYS A 37 11.85 -4.31 -11.68
C LYS A 37 11.65 -4.61 -13.16
N SER A 38 10.62 -4.03 -13.78
CA SER A 38 10.40 -4.15 -15.21
C SER A 38 11.39 -3.29 -15.99
N LYS A 39 12.03 -3.89 -17.00
CA LYS A 39 12.89 -3.17 -17.97
C LYS A 39 12.11 -2.26 -18.93
N TRP A 40 10.79 -2.38 -18.94
CA TRP A 40 9.89 -1.64 -19.83
C TRP A 40 9.29 -0.38 -19.19
N LEU A 41 9.50 -0.18 -17.88
CA LEU A 41 9.04 1.01 -17.18
C LEU A 41 10.18 2.02 -17.13
N ASP A 42 9.93 3.20 -17.66
CA ASP A 42 10.85 4.32 -17.49
C ASP A 42 10.73 4.92 -16.07
N GLU A 43 11.57 5.91 -15.76
CA GLU A 43 11.53 6.55 -14.44
C GLU A 43 10.22 7.30 -14.16
N GLN A 44 9.55 7.80 -15.21
CA GLN A 44 8.27 8.49 -15.06
C GLN A 44 7.15 7.49 -14.74
N ASP A 45 7.15 6.32 -15.35
CA ASP A 45 6.21 5.24 -15.05
C ASP A 45 6.41 4.71 -13.63
N LYS A 46 7.66 4.52 -13.20
CA LYS A 46 7.99 4.12 -11.82
C LYS A 46 7.49 5.17 -10.82
N LEU A 47 7.68 6.46 -11.13
CA LEU A 47 7.19 7.55 -10.30
C LEU A 47 5.66 7.56 -10.23
N ARG A 48 4.97 7.35 -11.34
CA ARG A 48 3.50 7.25 -11.39
C ARG A 48 2.97 6.07 -10.56
N LEU A 49 3.62 4.91 -10.64
CA LEU A 49 3.26 3.75 -9.83
C LEU A 49 3.47 4.00 -8.33
N LYS A 50 4.59 4.64 -7.96
CA LYS A 50 4.84 5.09 -6.57
C LYS A 50 3.75 6.04 -6.09
N GLN A 51 3.41 7.06 -6.87
CA GLN A 51 2.38 8.03 -6.52
C GLN A 51 1.00 7.38 -6.39
N ARG A 52 0.66 6.44 -7.28
CA ARG A 52 -0.59 5.67 -7.18
C ARG A 52 -0.67 4.86 -5.89
N ALA A 53 0.40 4.13 -5.55
CA ALA A 53 0.45 3.36 -4.32
C ALA A 53 0.33 4.27 -3.08
N LEU A 54 1.04 5.40 -3.06
CA LEU A 54 0.97 6.38 -1.96
C LEU A 54 -0.44 6.97 -1.82
N ALA A 55 -1.11 7.30 -2.92
CA ALA A 55 -2.46 7.85 -2.89
C ALA A 55 -3.48 6.84 -2.34
N GLN A 56 -3.33 5.55 -2.69
CA GLN A 56 -4.18 4.49 -2.13
C GLN A 56 -3.91 4.30 -0.64
N LEU A 57 -2.65 4.31 -0.21
CA LEU A 57 -2.33 4.20 1.22
C LEU A 57 -2.84 5.39 2.03
N GLU A 58 -2.82 6.59 1.47
CA GLU A 58 -3.40 7.76 2.12
C GLU A 58 -4.92 7.59 2.33
N GLN A 59 -5.62 6.96 1.40
CA GLN A 59 -7.04 6.63 1.58
C GLN A 59 -7.24 5.66 2.74
N GLU A 60 -6.41 4.60 2.83
CA GLU A 60 -6.48 3.64 3.94
C GLU A 60 -6.09 4.25 5.29
N THR A 61 -5.09 5.16 5.32
CA THR A 61 -4.76 5.92 6.54
C THR A 61 -5.95 6.74 7.00
N ARG A 62 -6.63 7.46 6.09
CA ARG A 62 -7.83 8.24 6.43
C ARG A 62 -8.96 7.34 6.92
N PHE A 63 -9.13 6.16 6.33
CA PHE A 63 -10.09 5.17 6.82
C PHE A 63 -9.79 4.82 8.28
N CYS A 64 -8.56 4.42 8.61
CA CYS A 64 -8.18 4.07 9.98
C CYS A 64 -8.43 5.21 10.97
N GLN A 65 -8.13 6.45 10.57
CA GLN A 65 -8.40 7.64 11.38
C GLN A 65 -9.90 7.84 11.64
N THR A 66 -10.74 7.61 10.63
CA THR A 66 -12.20 7.73 10.78
C THR A 66 -12.83 6.60 11.57
N THR A 67 -12.21 5.41 11.61
CA THR A 67 -12.67 4.27 12.39
C THR A 67 -11.97 4.12 13.74
N TYR A 68 -11.07 5.05 14.09
CA TYR A 68 -10.25 5.00 15.30
C TYR A 68 -9.44 3.70 15.45
N ASN A 69 -9.00 3.11 14.32
CA ASN A 69 -8.20 1.89 14.31
C ASN A 69 -6.71 2.22 14.22
N TYR A 70 -6.14 2.66 15.36
CA TYR A 70 -4.76 3.11 15.44
C TYR A 70 -3.74 2.01 15.13
N GLU A 71 -4.05 0.76 15.47
CA GLU A 71 -3.18 -0.38 15.16
C GLU A 71 -3.04 -0.58 13.65
N ALA A 72 -4.16 -0.55 12.92
CA ALA A 72 -4.14 -0.58 11.46
C ALA A 72 -3.51 0.68 10.84
N GLU A 73 -3.68 1.84 11.45
CA GLU A 73 -3.05 3.10 11.03
C GLU A 73 -1.52 2.99 11.08
N ASP A 74 -0.96 2.43 12.15
CA ASP A 74 0.48 2.24 12.31
C ASP A 74 1.05 1.32 11.22
N VAL A 75 0.36 0.21 10.92
CA VAL A 75 0.76 -0.73 9.85
C VAL A 75 0.80 -0.02 8.50
N ILE A 76 -0.28 0.69 8.13
CA ILE A 76 -0.38 1.33 6.81
C ILE A 76 0.55 2.54 6.67
N SER A 77 0.77 3.29 7.76
CA SER A 77 1.74 4.39 7.81
C SER A 77 3.16 3.88 7.67
N SER A 78 3.47 2.72 8.29
CA SER A 78 4.75 2.06 8.11
C SER A 78 4.96 1.63 6.65
N LEU A 79 3.92 1.09 5.99
CA LEU A 79 3.98 0.72 4.58
C LEU A 79 4.26 1.94 3.69
N ALA A 80 3.55 3.05 3.92
CA ALA A 80 3.73 4.30 3.19
C ALA A 80 5.15 4.88 3.36
N GLY A 81 5.66 4.89 4.60
CA GLY A 81 7.02 5.36 4.91
C GLY A 81 8.12 4.56 4.21
N ARG A 82 7.86 3.31 3.84
CA ARG A 82 8.81 2.44 3.13
C ARG A 82 8.77 2.62 1.59
N LEU A 83 7.76 3.32 1.07
CA LEU A 83 7.67 3.69 -0.35
C LEU A 83 8.33 5.05 -0.64
N THR A 84 8.50 5.91 0.38
CA THR A 84 9.23 7.20 0.31
C THR A 84 10.71 7.03 0.05
#